data_AF-A0A2S1YGN3-F1
#
_entry.id   AF-A0A2S1YGN3-F1
#
_cell.length_a   1.000
_cell.length_b   1.000
_cell.length_c   1.000
_cell.angle_alpha   90.00
_cell.angle_beta   90.00
_cell.angle_gamma   90.00
#
_symmetry.space_group_name_H-M   'P 1'
#
loop_
_entity.id
_entity.type
_entity.pdbx_description
1 polymer ?
#
loop_
_entity_poly.entity_id
_entity_poly.type
_entity_poly.pdbx_seq_one_letter_code
_entity_poly.pdbx_strand_id
1 'polypeptide(L)'
;MKNFIVIVLVLFLSVSCKKELVKEPAKLIEKEKMIDIMYDLSLLEAMRYQKPLSLDSVESDPTKFILKKYKVDSLQFAQNNMYYASDYEKYSDMFAEVNKRIAVNQRAADSLAKIDEKKAAKANKNKPKELKKEDSIRKTVPKINLDSIKMEQRKHRRQIK
;
A
#
# COMPACT_ATOMS: atom_id res chain seq x y z
N MET A 1 31.53 -4.55 -48.18
CA MET A 1 30.15 -4.31 -47.68
C MET A 1 29.97 -4.56 -46.19
N LYS A 2 30.68 -5.51 -45.54
CA LYS A 2 30.52 -5.82 -44.11
C LYS A 2 30.88 -4.65 -43.15
N ASN A 3 31.89 -3.84 -43.48
CA ASN A 3 32.29 -2.70 -42.64
C ASN A 3 31.30 -1.52 -42.71
N PHE A 4 30.58 -1.35 -43.82
CA PHE A 4 29.59 -0.28 -43.97
C PHE A 4 28.36 -0.55 -43.10
N ILE A 5 27.94 -1.82 -43.00
CA ILE A 5 26.85 -2.26 -42.12
C ILE A 5 27.19 -1.96 -40.65
N VAL A 6 28.44 -2.20 -40.23
CA VAL A 6 28.88 -1.91 -38.86
C VAL A 6 28.83 -0.41 -38.57
N ILE A 7 29.26 0.44 -39.50
CA ILE A 7 29.24 1.90 -39.35
C ILE A 7 27.80 2.43 -39.28
N VAL A 8 26.90 1.92 -40.12
CA VAL A 8 25.47 2.28 -40.09
C VAL A 8 24.81 1.81 -38.78
N LEU A 9 25.17 0.63 -38.28
CA LEU A 9 24.67 0.10 -37.01
C LEU A 9 25.14 0.95 -35.82
N VAL A 10 26.40 1.38 -35.81
CA VAL A 10 26.96 2.27 -34.77
C VAL A 10 26.35 3.67 -34.85
N LEU A 11 26.09 4.20 -36.06
CA LEU A 11 25.36 5.46 -36.23
C LEU A 11 23.91 5.35 -35.72
N PHE A 12 23.20 4.26 -36.01
CA PHE A 12 21.83 4.04 -35.51
C PHE A 12 21.78 3.93 -33.98
N LEU A 13 22.78 3.30 -33.35
CA LEU A 13 22.89 3.24 -31.89
C LEU A 13 23.14 4.62 -31.25
N SER A 14 23.72 5.57 -32.00
CA SER A 14 24.03 6.92 -31.52
C SER A 14 22.83 7.89 -31.60
N VAL A 15 21.76 7.53 -32.35
CA VAL A 15 20.53 8.34 -32.49
C VAL A 15 19.49 8.04 -31.40
N SER A 16 19.84 7.25 -30.37
CA SER A 16 19.03 7.13 -29.14
C SER A 16 19.12 8.39 -28.26
N CYS A 17 19.14 9.56 -28.90
CA CYS A 17 19.21 10.85 -28.27
C CYS A 17 17.79 11.25 -27.87
N LYS A 18 17.53 11.09 -26.57
CA LYS A 18 16.53 11.78 -25.73
C LYS A 18 15.47 12.56 -26.52
N LYS A 19 14.49 11.85 -27.08
CA LYS A 19 13.22 12.48 -27.40
C LYS A 19 12.62 12.92 -26.06
N GLU A 20 12.02 14.10 -25.98
CA GLU A 20 11.12 14.40 -24.86
C GLU A 20 9.99 13.37 -24.91
N LEU A 21 10.11 12.31 -24.12
CA LEU A 21 9.40 11.05 -24.34
C LEU A 21 7.91 11.14 -23.99
N VAL A 22 7.50 12.16 -23.23
CA VAL A 22 6.12 12.30 -22.74
C VAL A 22 5.68 13.76 -22.81
N LYS A 23 4.59 14.00 -23.53
CA LYS A 23 3.95 15.32 -23.60
C LYS A 23 3.21 15.63 -22.31
N GLU A 24 3.14 16.90 -21.96
CA GLU A 24 2.33 17.36 -20.83
C GLU A 24 0.85 17.00 -21.03
N PRO A 25 0.18 16.41 -20.02
CA PRO A 25 -1.22 16.03 -20.12
C PRO A 25 -2.13 17.26 -20.11
N ALA A 26 -3.23 17.21 -20.88
CA ALA A 26 -4.19 18.31 -20.97
C ALA A 26 -4.83 18.71 -19.63
N LYS A 27 -4.87 17.79 -18.65
CA LYS A 27 -5.32 18.04 -17.28
C LYS A 27 -4.19 17.70 -16.31
N LEU A 28 -3.24 18.61 -16.16
CA LEU A 28 -2.11 18.45 -15.24
C LEU A 28 -2.60 18.39 -13.79
N ILE A 29 -2.11 17.40 -13.05
CA ILE A 29 -2.20 17.32 -11.60
C ILE A 29 -0.94 17.99 -11.08
N GLU A 30 -1.09 19.06 -10.31
CA GLU A 30 0.05 19.75 -9.69
C GLU A 30 0.93 18.78 -8.88
N LYS A 31 2.25 19.03 -8.88
CA LYS A 31 3.23 18.15 -8.24
C LYS A 31 2.89 17.85 -6.77
N GLU A 32 2.54 18.88 -6.01
CA GLU A 32 2.17 18.76 -4.58
C GLU A 32 0.93 17.87 -4.41
N LYS A 33 -0.10 18.08 -5.23
CA LYS A 33 -1.30 17.26 -5.23
C LYS A 33 -1.00 15.80 -5.62
N MET A 34 -0.07 15.58 -6.55
CA MET A 34 0.37 14.23 -6.90
C MET A 34 1.11 13.55 -5.74
N ILE A 35 1.97 14.29 -5.03
CA ILE A 35 2.65 13.80 -3.82
C ILE A 35 1.63 13.40 -2.74
N ASP A 36 0.58 14.20 -2.55
CA ASP A 36 -0.50 13.87 -1.62
C ASP A 36 -1.24 12.59 -2.00
N ILE A 37 -1.57 12.43 -3.30
CA ILE A 37 -2.18 11.20 -3.84
C ILE A 37 -1.28 9.99 -3.59
N MET A 38 0.02 10.11 -3.90
CA MET A 38 1.00 9.04 -3.69
C MET A 38 1.13 8.66 -2.22
N TYR A 39 1.17 9.65 -1.32
CA TYR A 39 1.23 9.44 0.12
C TYR A 39 0.02 8.67 0.64
N ASP A 40 -1.18 9.11 0.29
CA ASP A 40 -2.43 8.48 0.74
C ASP A 40 -2.59 7.07 0.16
N LEU A 41 -2.22 6.86 -1.10
CA LEU A 41 -2.24 5.55 -1.73
C LEU A 41 -1.29 4.59 -1.01
N SER A 42 -0.06 5.04 -0.72
CA SER A 42 0.94 4.26 0.03
C SER A 42 0.45 3.88 1.43
N LEU A 43 -0.18 4.83 2.13
CA LEU A 43 -0.72 4.60 3.47
C LEU A 43 -1.86 3.58 3.45
N LEU A 44 -2.77 3.70 2.48
CA LEU A 44 -3.90 2.78 2.36
C LEU A 44 -3.42 1.37 1.98
N GLU A 45 -2.43 1.26 1.09
CA GLU A 45 -1.80 -0.01 0.73
C GLU A 45 -1.09 -0.67 1.92
N ALA A 46 -0.35 0.11 2.72
CA ALA A 46 0.27 -0.39 3.94
C ALA A 46 -0.78 -0.92 4.94
N MET A 47 -1.91 -0.21 5.10
CA MET A 47 -3.01 -0.67 5.96
C MET A 47 -3.62 -1.98 5.45
N ARG A 48 -3.84 -2.14 4.14
CA ARG A 48 -4.31 -3.41 3.57
C ARG A 48 -3.37 -4.55 3.90
N TYR A 49 -2.06 -4.33 3.77
CA TYR A 49 -1.06 -5.37 3.97
C TYR A 49 -1.00 -5.82 5.44
N GLN A 50 -1.09 -4.88 6.38
CA GLN A 50 -1.03 -5.17 7.81
C GLN A 50 -2.30 -5.85 8.36
N LYS A 51 -3.49 -5.47 7.87
CA LYS A 51 -4.76 -6.06 8.29
C LYS A 51 -5.66 -6.33 7.09
N PRO A 52 -5.54 -7.52 6.46
CA PRO A 52 -6.34 -7.88 5.29
C PRO A 52 -7.82 -8.18 5.59
N LEU A 53 -8.30 -8.02 6.82
CA LEU A 53 -9.65 -8.45 7.23
C LEU A 53 -10.54 -7.25 7.60
N SER A 54 -11.74 -7.21 7.00
CA SER A 54 -12.85 -6.26 7.15
C SER A 54 -12.74 -4.88 6.47
N LEU A 55 -12.09 -4.79 5.30
CA LEU A 55 -12.39 -3.74 4.31
C LEU A 55 -13.62 -4.09 3.47
N ASP A 56 -14.60 -4.81 4.03
CA ASP A 56 -15.88 -5.06 3.34
C ASP A 56 -16.71 -3.77 3.20
N SER A 57 -16.35 -2.72 3.95
CA SER A 57 -17.02 -1.41 3.94
C SER A 57 -16.26 -0.31 3.18
N VAL A 58 -14.98 -0.51 2.88
CA VAL A 58 -14.19 0.40 2.04
C VAL A 58 -14.25 -0.18 0.64
N GLU A 59 -14.68 0.63 -0.33
CA GLU A 59 -14.70 0.28 -1.75
C GLU A 59 -13.44 -0.54 -2.08
N SER A 60 -13.62 -1.78 -2.54
CA SER A 60 -12.62 -2.86 -2.52
C SER A 60 -11.30 -2.54 -3.25
N ASP A 61 -11.28 -1.42 -3.96
CA ASP A 61 -10.13 -0.80 -4.58
C ASP A 61 -9.75 0.56 -3.91
N PRO A 62 -8.71 0.55 -3.07
CA PRO A 62 -8.00 1.72 -2.55
C PRO A 62 -7.66 2.79 -3.57
N THR A 63 -7.24 2.38 -4.75
CA THR A 63 -6.86 3.31 -5.81
C THR A 63 -8.06 4.14 -6.21
N LYS A 64 -9.20 3.47 -6.47
CA LYS A 64 -10.46 4.13 -6.80
C LYS A 64 -10.95 5.06 -5.69
N PHE A 65 -10.81 4.65 -4.43
CA PHE A 65 -11.17 5.47 -3.28
C PHE A 65 -10.34 6.77 -3.21
N ILE A 66 -9.02 6.67 -3.36
CA ILE A 66 -8.12 7.84 -3.34
C ILE A 66 -8.38 8.75 -4.54
N LEU A 67 -8.49 8.21 -5.75
CA LEU A 67 -8.77 9.01 -6.95
C LEU A 67 -10.08 9.80 -6.82
N LYS A 68 -11.12 9.18 -6.24
CA LYS A 68 -12.39 9.85 -5.92
C LYS A 68 -12.21 10.98 -4.89
N LYS A 69 -11.43 10.76 -3.83
CA LYS A 69 -11.11 11.78 -2.81
C LYS A 69 -10.48 13.03 -3.44
N TYR A 70 -9.55 12.86 -4.36
CA TYR A 70 -8.83 13.97 -5.01
C TYR A 70 -9.51 14.53 -6.25
N LYS A 71 -10.69 14.00 -6.63
CA LYS A 71 -11.44 14.34 -7.85
C LYS A 71 -10.58 14.20 -9.11
N VAL A 72 -9.81 13.12 -9.17
CA VAL A 72 -8.92 12.78 -10.27
C VAL A 72 -9.47 11.54 -10.99
N ASP A 73 -9.45 11.56 -12.31
CA ASP A 73 -9.82 10.40 -13.12
C ASP A 73 -8.65 9.41 -13.24
N SER A 74 -8.93 8.12 -13.42
CA SER A 74 -7.90 7.08 -13.55
C SER A 74 -7.00 7.32 -14.77
N LEU A 75 -7.59 7.75 -15.89
CA LEU A 75 -6.85 8.12 -17.09
C LEU A 75 -5.97 9.36 -16.84
N GLN A 76 -6.53 10.37 -16.16
CA GLN A 76 -5.79 11.58 -15.81
C GLN A 76 -4.59 11.23 -14.92
N PHE A 77 -4.80 10.41 -13.89
CA PHE A 77 -3.72 9.95 -13.01
C PHE A 77 -2.65 9.20 -13.80
N ALA A 78 -3.02 8.24 -14.65
CA ALA A 78 -2.06 7.47 -15.44
C ALA A 78 -1.20 8.36 -16.36
N GLN A 79 -1.82 9.32 -17.05
CA GLN A 79 -1.11 10.26 -17.91
C GLN A 79 -0.15 11.16 -17.13
N ASN A 80 -0.60 11.68 -15.98
CA ASN A 80 0.25 12.51 -15.11
C ASN A 80 1.38 11.71 -14.48
N ASN A 81 1.11 10.46 -14.08
CA ASN A 81 2.13 9.55 -13.58
C ASN A 81 3.21 9.29 -14.62
N MET A 82 2.83 9.04 -15.88
CA MET A 82 3.77 8.91 -16.99
C MET A 82 4.55 10.21 -17.25
N TYR A 83 3.89 11.36 -17.16
CA TYR A 83 4.54 12.67 -17.32
C TYR A 83 5.60 12.91 -16.25
N TYR A 84 5.26 12.72 -14.97
CA TYR A 84 6.25 12.89 -13.90
C TYR A 84 7.35 11.84 -13.96
N ALA A 85 7.04 10.58 -14.28
CA ALA A 85 8.02 9.51 -14.43
C ALA A 85 8.96 9.68 -15.63
N SER A 86 8.69 10.62 -16.54
CA SER A 86 9.59 10.93 -17.66
C SER A 86 10.89 11.61 -17.20
N ASP A 87 10.87 12.29 -16.06
CA ASP A 87 12.02 12.90 -15.40
C ASP A 87 12.34 12.12 -14.13
N TYR A 88 13.32 11.21 -14.23
CA TYR A 88 13.68 10.31 -13.14
C TYR A 88 14.07 11.05 -11.86
N GLU A 89 14.85 12.13 -11.96
CA GLU A 89 15.34 12.87 -10.78
C GLU A 89 14.16 13.53 -10.06
N LYS A 90 13.32 14.27 -10.79
CA LYS A 90 12.13 14.90 -10.19
C LYS A 90 11.15 13.90 -9.61
N TYR A 91 10.97 12.76 -10.27
CA TYR A 91 10.07 11.71 -9.81
C TYR A 91 10.59 11.02 -8.55
N SER A 92 11.90 10.77 -8.49
CA SER A 92 12.58 10.27 -7.29
C SER A 92 12.41 11.21 -6.11
N ASP A 93 12.55 12.53 -6.33
CA ASP A 93 12.33 13.54 -5.29
C ASP A 93 10.90 13.51 -4.73
N MET A 94 9.90 13.29 -5.58
CA MET A 94 8.51 13.14 -5.14
C MET A 94 8.35 11.94 -4.19
N PHE A 95 8.93 10.79 -4.52
CA PHE A 95 8.94 9.64 -3.63
C PHE A 95 9.73 9.87 -2.35
N ALA A 96 10.87 10.58 -2.42
CA ALA A 96 11.65 10.94 -1.25
C ALA A 96 10.83 11.81 -0.29
N GLU A 97 10.03 12.75 -0.81
CA GLU A 97 9.13 13.56 0.00
C GLU A 97 8.02 12.72 0.65
N VAL A 98 7.38 11.83 -0.12
CA VAL A 98 6.38 10.87 0.42
C VAL A 98 6.99 10.07 1.57
N ASN A 99 8.16 9.48 1.37
CA ASN A 99 8.86 8.67 2.36
C ASN A 99 9.23 9.50 3.61
N LYS A 100 9.64 10.75 3.43
CA LYS A 100 9.92 11.67 4.55
C LYS A 100 8.66 11.92 5.38
N ARG A 101 7.52 12.20 4.73
CA ARG A 101 6.23 12.39 5.42
C ARG A 101 5.81 11.13 6.19
N ILE A 102 5.93 9.96 5.58
CA ILE A 102 5.66 8.66 6.24
C ILE A 102 6.55 8.48 7.47
N ALA A 103 7.86 8.70 7.34
CA ALA A 103 8.81 8.52 8.44
C ALA A 103 8.53 9.45 9.62
N VAL A 104 8.15 10.71 9.36
CA VAL A 104 7.76 11.66 10.41
C VAL A 104 6.51 11.17 11.14
N ASN A 105 5.48 10.76 10.40
CA ASN A 105 4.23 10.29 10.99
C ASN A 105 4.39 8.97 11.75
N GLN A 106 5.26 8.08 11.26
CA GLN A 106 5.60 6.85 11.97
C GLN A 106 6.29 7.13 13.30
N ARG A 107 7.28 8.03 13.35
CA ARG A 107 7.95 8.40 14.62
C ARG A 107 6.99 9.01 15.63
N ALA A 108 6.06 9.83 15.15
CA ALA A 108 5.00 10.38 16.00
C ALA A 108 4.10 9.27 16.56
N ALA A 109 3.64 8.35 15.70
CA ALA A 109 2.82 7.21 16.12
C ALA A 109 3.54 6.29 17.12
N ASP A 110 4.81 5.96 16.88
CA ASP A 110 5.63 5.12 17.77
C ASP A 110 5.83 5.78 19.15
N SER A 111 5.98 7.11 19.16
CA SER A 111 6.12 7.87 20.41
C SER A 111 4.85 7.83 21.24
N LEU A 112 3.69 7.95 20.58
CA LEU A 112 2.37 7.82 21.23
C LEU A 112 2.15 6.39 21.75
N ALA A 113 2.43 5.37 20.94
CA ALA A 113 2.31 3.97 21.33
C ALA A 113 3.13 3.66 22.60
N LYS A 114 4.38 4.16 22.68
CA LYS A 114 5.22 4.01 23.88
C LYS A 114 4.65 4.70 25.12
N ILE A 115 3.97 5.84 24.95
CA ILE A 115 3.31 6.54 26.07
C ILE A 115 2.12 5.72 26.55
N ASP A 116 1.31 5.19 25.63
CA ASP A 116 0.14 4.40 25.94
C ASP A 116 0.51 3.06 26.60
N GLU A 117 1.57 2.39 26.13
CA GLU A 117 2.14 1.22 26.80
C GLU A 117 2.60 1.53 28.22
N LYS A 118 3.31 2.65 28.43
CA LYS A 118 3.75 3.08 29.78
C LYS A 118 2.57 3.41 30.68
N LYS A 119 1.50 4.03 30.16
CA LYS A 119 0.27 4.30 30.90
C LYS A 119 -0.47 3.01 31.26
N ALA A 120 -0.60 2.08 30.32
CA ALA A 120 -1.21 0.76 30.54
C ALA A 120 -0.42 -0.07 31.57
N ALA A 121 0.91 -0.03 31.52
CA ALA A 121 1.77 -0.71 32.50
C ALA A 121 1.67 -0.10 33.90
N LYS A 122 1.51 1.23 34.02
CA LYS A 122 1.27 1.90 35.32
C LYS A 122 -0.14 1.64 35.86
N ALA A 123 -1.15 1.60 34.99
CA ALA A 123 -2.53 1.26 35.37
C ALA A 123 -2.65 -0.19 35.90
N ASN A 124 -1.89 -1.13 35.33
CA ASN A 124 -1.85 -2.52 35.81
C ASN A 124 -1.07 -2.72 37.13
N LYS A 125 -0.18 -1.78 37.52
CA LYS A 125 0.52 -1.83 38.83
C LYS A 125 -0.33 -1.33 40.00
N ASN A 126 -1.39 -0.55 39.73
CA ASN A 126 -2.26 0.03 40.76
C ASN A 126 -3.59 -0.72 40.95
N LYS A 127 -3.79 -1.89 40.30
CA LYS A 127 -4.91 -2.77 40.66
C LYS A 127 -4.55 -3.56 41.92
N PRO A 128 -5.37 -3.56 42.98
CA PRO A 128 -5.25 -4.57 44.04
C PRO A 128 -5.24 -5.95 43.39
N LYS A 129 -4.40 -6.86 43.89
CA LYS A 129 -4.50 -8.28 43.54
C LYS A 129 -5.87 -8.77 44.01
N GLU A 130 -6.89 -8.68 43.16
CA GLU A 130 -8.12 -9.42 43.37
C GLU A 130 -7.75 -10.90 43.38
N LEU A 131 -8.00 -11.53 44.52
CA LEU A 131 -7.79 -12.94 44.74
C LEU A 131 -8.42 -13.73 43.59
N LYS A 132 -7.67 -14.70 43.08
CA LYS A 132 -8.18 -15.80 42.29
C LYS A 132 -9.44 -16.36 42.97
N LYS A 133 -10.61 -16.09 42.41
CA LYS A 133 -11.76 -16.96 42.57
C LYS A 133 -11.79 -17.90 41.38
N GLU A 134 -11.22 -19.07 41.62
CA GLU A 134 -11.67 -20.31 40.99
C GLU A 134 -13.16 -20.45 41.31
N ASP A 135 -14.03 -20.22 40.33
CA ASP A 135 -15.43 -20.62 40.41
C ASP A 135 -15.89 -21.15 39.05
N SER A 136 -15.59 -22.42 38.83
CA SER A 136 -16.53 -23.45 38.39
C SER A 136 -17.78 -23.00 37.61
N ILE A 137 -17.66 -22.64 36.32
CA ILE A 137 -18.75 -22.85 35.35
C ILE A 137 -18.19 -23.36 34.02
N ARG A 138 -18.28 -24.69 33.86
CA ARG A 138 -18.23 -25.36 32.57
C ARG A 138 -19.38 -24.83 31.70
N LYS A 139 -19.06 -24.15 30.59
CA LYS A 139 -19.94 -24.11 29.41
C LYS A 139 -19.13 -24.52 28.19
N THR A 140 -19.49 -25.70 27.70
CA THR A 140 -19.02 -26.39 26.51
C THR A 140 -19.14 -25.51 25.26
N VAL A 141 -18.01 -25.16 24.66
CA VAL A 141 -17.94 -24.78 23.25
C VAL A 141 -17.74 -26.08 22.46
N PRO A 142 -18.57 -26.41 21.46
CA PRO A 142 -18.32 -27.59 20.65
C PRO A 142 -17.03 -27.38 19.87
N LYS A 143 -16.07 -28.30 20.01
CA LYS A 143 -14.87 -28.35 19.17
C LYS A 143 -15.33 -28.55 17.72
N ILE A 144 -15.30 -27.49 16.93
CA ILE A 144 -15.46 -27.60 15.48
C ILE A 144 -14.25 -28.39 14.99
N ASN A 145 -14.49 -29.61 14.51
CA ASN A 145 -13.43 -30.49 14.03
C ASN A 145 -13.01 -30.02 12.62
N LEU A 146 -11.86 -29.34 12.56
CA LEU A 146 -11.32 -28.66 11.38
C LEU A 146 -11.09 -29.61 10.20
N ASP A 147 -10.96 -30.91 10.47
CA ASP A 147 -10.71 -31.95 9.48
C ASP A 147 -11.94 -32.27 8.62
N SER A 148 -13.16 -32.14 9.18
CA SER A 148 -14.40 -32.37 8.44
C SER A 148 -14.61 -31.30 7.35
N ILE A 149 -14.28 -30.05 7.66
CA ILE A 149 -14.41 -28.91 6.74
C ILE A 149 -13.39 -29.02 5.59
N LYS A 150 -12.16 -29.45 5.89
CA LYS A 150 -11.12 -29.66 4.87
C LYS A 150 -11.45 -30.83 3.93
N MET A 151 -12.16 -31.85 4.40
CA MET A 151 -12.59 -32.97 3.55
C MET A 151 -13.70 -32.57 2.57
N GLU A 152 -14.69 -31.78 3.02
CA GLU A 152 -15.76 -31.26 2.16
C GLU A 152 -15.21 -30.33 1.06
N GLN A 153 -14.31 -29.41 1.41
CA GLN A 153 -13.68 -28.52 0.42
C GLN A 153 -12.84 -29.27 -0.63
N ARG A 154 -12.24 -30.41 -0.26
CA ARG A 154 -11.48 -31.28 -1.19
C ARG A 154 -12.40 -32.07 -2.12
N LYS A 155 -13.57 -32.52 -1.66
CA LYS A 155 -14.58 -33.16 -2.52
C LYS A 155 -15.14 -32.18 -3.54
N HIS A 156 -15.46 -30.96 -3.12
CA HIS A 156 -16.01 -29.95 -4.01
C HIS A 156 -15.01 -29.55 -5.11
N ARG A 157 -13.72 -29.43 -4.79
CA ARG A 157 -12.64 -29.19 -5.79
C ARG A 157 -12.45 -30.29 -6.82
N ARG A 158 -12.87 -31.53 -6.53
CA ARG A 158 -12.75 -32.67 -7.45
C ARG A 158 -13.96 -32.82 -8.37
N GLN A 159 -15.10 -32.19 -8.05
CA GLN A 159 -16.28 -32.20 -8.92
C GLN A 159 -16.29 -31.07 -9.96
N ILE A 160 -15.40 -30.08 -9.83
CA ILE A 160 -15.31 -28.91 -10.72
C ILE A 160 -14.17 -29.10 -11.76
N LYS A 161 -13.65 -30.31 -11.91
CA LYS A 161 -12.63 -30.68 -12.89
C LYS A 161 -13.16 -31.80 -13.77
#